data_AF-A0A7S2ECK1-F1
#
_entry.id   AF-A0A7S2ECK1-F1
#
_cell.length_a   1.000
_cell.length_b   1.000
_cell.length_c   1.000
_cell.angle_alpha   90.00
_cell.angle_beta   90.00
_cell.angle_gamma   90.00
#
_symmetry.space_group_name_H-M   'P 1'
#
loop_
_entity.id
_entity.type
_entity.pdbx_description
1 polymer ?
#
loop_
_entity_poly.entity_id
_entity_poly.type
_entity_poly.pdbx_seq_one_letter_code
_entity_poly.pdbx_strand_id
1 'polypeptide(L)'
;YLRVRALAAPAVLLITVAEGAFRGYGDTRIPLLASFVAAVINVILDPLLMFPLKMHVGGAAAATAISQFGGAFVYWRFLRRRNMLPGKKATKKVDGVNGQEARKKINRMKVVMSILNANLAMMAK
;
A
#
# COMPACT_ATOMS: atom_id res chain seq x y z
N TYR A 1 -18.61 8.83 -18.68
CA TYR A 1 -17.40 8.00 -18.57
C TYR A 1 -16.50 8.41 -17.41
N LEU A 2 -15.80 9.55 -17.47
CA LEU A 2 -14.77 9.93 -16.48
C LEU A 2 -15.25 10.01 -15.02
N ARG A 3 -16.42 10.62 -14.77
CA ARG A 3 -16.99 10.70 -13.41
C ARG A 3 -17.26 9.32 -12.79
N VAL A 4 -17.83 8.41 -13.58
CA VAL A 4 -18.10 7.02 -13.16
C VAL A 4 -16.80 6.26 -12.94
N ARG A 5 -15.81 6.47 -13.83
CA ARG A 5 -14.50 5.84 -13.72
C ARG A 5 -13.72 6.31 -12.49
N ALA A 6 -13.86 7.58 -12.12
CA ALA A 6 -13.21 8.15 -10.95
C ALA A 6 -13.64 7.45 -9.63
N LEU A 7 -14.87 6.93 -9.56
CA LEU A 7 -15.33 6.14 -8.41
C LEU A 7 -14.54 4.84 -8.21
N ALA A 8 -13.90 4.33 -9.26
CA ALA A 8 -13.06 3.13 -9.18
C ALA A 8 -11.64 3.42 -8.69
N ALA A 9 -11.23 4.69 -8.57
CA ALA A 9 -9.89 5.09 -8.14
C ALA A 9 -9.39 4.38 -6.86
N PRO A 10 -10.16 4.29 -5.75
CA PRO A 10 -9.69 3.57 -4.57
C PRO A 10 -9.45 2.08 -4.83
N ALA A 11 -10.28 1.43 -5.65
CA ALA A 11 -10.10 0.03 -6.00
C ALA A 11 -8.87 -0.19 -6.87
N VAL A 12 -8.62 0.70 -7.84
CA VAL A 12 -7.43 0.67 -8.70
C VAL A 12 -6.16 0.80 -7.88
N LEU A 13 -6.10 1.77 -6.97
CA LEU A 13 -4.93 1.97 -6.10
C LEU A 13 -4.66 0.72 -5.25
N LEU A 14 -5.70 0.13 -4.65
CA LEU A 14 -5.58 -1.11 -3.88
C LEU A 14 -5.06 -2.26 -4.73
N ILE A 15 -5.60 -2.45 -5.94
CA ILE A 15 -5.15 -3.47 -6.88
C ILE A 15 -3.66 -3.27 -7.19
N THR A 16 -3.26 -2.07 -7.61
CA THR A 16 -1.87 -1.79 -8.02
C THR A 16 -0.87 -2.07 -6.88
N VAL A 17 -1.19 -1.64 -5.66
CA VAL A 17 -0.33 -1.88 -4.49
C VAL A 17 -0.27 -3.37 -4.16
N ALA A 18 -1.41 -4.05 -4.11
CA ALA A 18 -1.47 -5.48 -3.78
C ALA A 18 -0.76 -6.33 -4.85
N GLU A 19 -0.89 -5.96 -6.11
CA GLU A 19 -0.26 -6.65 -7.22
C GLU A 19 1.27 -6.51 -7.16
N GLY A 20 1.78 -5.32 -6.83
CA GLY A 20 3.19 -5.10 -6.54
C GLY A 20 3.68 -5.91 -5.33
N ALA A 21 2.89 -5.99 -4.26
CA ALA A 21 3.22 -6.76 -3.07
C ALA A 21 3.31 -8.26 -3.34
N PHE A 22 2.33 -8.84 -4.05
CA PHE A 22 2.34 -10.28 -4.38
C PHE A 22 3.40 -10.63 -5.42
N ARG A 23 3.60 -9.79 -6.46
CA ARG A 23 4.68 -10.01 -7.43
C ARG A 23 6.06 -9.92 -6.79
N GLY A 24 6.28 -8.97 -5.88
CA GLY A 24 7.52 -8.85 -5.10
C GLY A 24 7.74 -10.00 -4.12
N TYR A 25 6.66 -10.63 -3.65
CA TYR A 25 6.69 -11.84 -2.83
C TYR A 25 6.92 -13.13 -3.64
N GLY A 26 6.94 -13.04 -4.97
CA GLY A 26 7.06 -14.20 -5.87
C GLY A 26 5.77 -15.01 -6.06
N ASP A 27 4.62 -14.55 -5.54
CA ASP A 27 3.33 -15.20 -5.75
C ASP A 27 2.63 -14.57 -6.97
N THR A 28 2.66 -15.27 -8.10
CA THR A 28 1.99 -14.85 -9.33
C THR A 28 0.56 -15.39 -9.47
N ARG A 29 0.19 -16.37 -8.63
CA ARG A 29 -1.13 -17.02 -8.72
C ARG A 29 -2.24 -16.10 -8.25
N ILE A 30 -2.01 -15.37 -7.17
CA ILE A 30 -3.00 -14.44 -6.62
C ILE A 30 -3.26 -13.27 -7.57
N PRO A 31 -2.22 -12.59 -8.13
CA PRO A 31 -2.41 -11.60 -9.18
C PRO A 31 -3.19 -12.11 -10.39
N LEU A 32 -2.86 -13.31 -10.87
CA LEU A 32 -3.54 -13.91 -12.01
C LEU A 32 -5.02 -14.17 -11.71
N LEU A 33 -5.33 -14.73 -10.54
CA LEU A 33 -6.70 -15.00 -10.13
C LEU A 33 -7.51 -13.70 -9.99
N ALA A 34 -6.95 -12.65 -9.38
CA ALA A 34 -7.63 -11.37 -9.22
C ALA A 34 -7.94 -10.71 -10.59
N SER A 35 -6.97 -10.74 -11.51
CA SER A 35 -7.16 -10.24 -12.87
C SER A 35 -8.17 -11.06 -13.66
N PHE A 36 -8.16 -12.39 -13.50
CA PHE A 36 -9.12 -13.28 -14.14
C PHE A 36 -10.55 -13.01 -13.66
N VAL A 37 -10.76 -12.91 -12.34
CA VAL A 37 -12.07 -12.56 -11.76
C VAL A 37 -12.56 -11.21 -12.25
N ALA A 38 -11.69 -10.19 -12.24
CA ALA A 38 -12.04 -8.87 -12.76
C ALA A 38 -12.41 -8.90 -14.25
N ALA A 39 -11.67 -9.64 -15.07
CA ALA A 39 -11.94 -9.78 -16.50
C ALA A 39 -13.29 -10.47 -16.76
N VAL A 40 -13.58 -11.56 -16.04
CA VAL A 40 -14.85 -12.29 -16.14
C VAL A 40 -16.02 -11.39 -15.76
N ILE A 41 -15.93 -10.66 -14.64
CA ILE A 41 -16.96 -9.70 -14.23
C ILE A 41 -17.14 -8.64 -15.33
N ASN A 42 -16.06 -8.13 -15.91
CA ASN A 42 -16.14 -7.05 -16.90
C ASN A 42 -16.84 -7.50 -18.18
N VAL A 43 -16.44 -8.66 -18.72
CA VAL A 43 -17.02 -9.23 -19.94
C VAL A 43 -18.49 -9.57 -19.76
N ILE A 44 -18.93 -9.98 -18.56
CA ILE A 44 -20.33 -10.25 -18.28
C ILE A 44 -21.12 -8.93 -18.12
N LEU A 45 -20.55 -7.95 -17.41
CA LEU A 45 -21.25 -6.70 -17.11
C LEU A 45 -21.33 -5.73 -18.28
N ASP A 46 -20.35 -5.73 -19.20
CA ASP A 46 -20.35 -4.86 -20.38
C ASP A 46 -21.64 -5.03 -21.23
N PRO A 47 -21.99 -6.22 -21.76
CA PRO A 47 -23.23 -6.40 -22.51
C PRO A 47 -24.47 -6.18 -21.64
N LEU A 48 -24.41 -6.56 -20.36
CA LEU A 48 -25.52 -6.39 -19.43
C LEU A 48 -25.81 -4.92 -19.09
N LEU A 49 -24.81 -4.05 -19.09
CA LEU A 49 -25.00 -2.62 -18.80
C LEU A 49 -25.17 -1.81 -20.10
N MET A 50 -24.57 -2.26 -21.21
CA MET A 50 -24.68 -1.58 -22.49
C MET A 50 -26.04 -1.76 -23.15
N PHE A 51 -26.57 -2.98 -23.22
CA PHE A 51 -27.78 -3.26 -24.01
C PHE A 51 -29.10 -2.97 -23.27
N PRO A 52 -29.43 -3.62 -22.14
CA PRO A 52 -30.75 -3.46 -21.53
C PRO A 52 -30.93 -2.08 -20.86
N LEU A 53 -29.85 -1.48 -20.37
CA LEU A 53 -29.90 -0.17 -19.71
C LEU A 53 -29.57 1.00 -20.67
N LYS A 54 -29.24 0.72 -21.94
CA LYS A 54 -28.91 1.73 -22.98
C LYS A 54 -27.88 2.77 -22.51
N MET A 55 -26.97 2.41 -21.60
CA MET A 55 -25.99 3.34 -21.02
C MET A 55 -24.79 3.57 -21.94
N HIS A 56 -24.63 2.77 -23.00
CA HIS A 56 -23.53 2.84 -23.97
C HIS A 56 -22.16 2.96 -23.26
N VAL A 57 -21.40 4.02 -23.54
CA VAL A 57 -20.09 4.32 -22.94
C VAL A 57 -20.16 4.52 -21.42
N GLY A 58 -21.30 4.97 -20.89
CA GLY A 58 -21.53 5.03 -19.44
C GLY A 58 -21.61 3.65 -18.79
N GLY A 59 -22.20 2.68 -19.49
CA GLY A 59 -22.30 1.29 -19.05
C GLY A 59 -20.92 0.62 -18.98
N ALA A 60 -20.10 0.80 -20.00
CA ALA A 60 -18.72 0.29 -20.01
C ALA A 60 -17.86 0.84 -18.86
N ALA A 61 -18.03 2.13 -18.52
CA ALA A 61 -17.35 2.74 -17.38
C ALA A 61 -17.75 2.08 -16.05
N ALA A 62 -19.04 1.79 -15.88
CA ALA A 62 -19.60 1.17 -14.69
C ALA A 62 -19.19 -0.30 -14.59
N ALA A 63 -19.26 -1.06 -15.69
CA ALA A 63 -18.80 -2.44 -15.78
C ALA A 63 -17.34 -2.56 -15.33
N THR A 64 -16.48 -1.69 -15.87
CA THR A 64 -15.05 -1.71 -15.53
C THR A 64 -14.82 -1.28 -14.08
N ALA A 65 -15.60 -0.32 -13.55
CA ALA A 65 -15.50 0.08 -12.15
C ALA A 65 -15.87 -1.07 -11.20
N ILE A 66 -17.00 -1.74 -11.44
CA ILE A 66 -17.48 -2.87 -10.64
C ILE A 66 -16.49 -4.03 -10.70
N SER A 67 -15.94 -4.30 -11.87
CA SER A 67 -14.92 -5.33 -12.08
C SER A 67 -13.66 -5.10 -11.25
N GLN A 68 -13.22 -3.85 -11.14
CA GLN A 68 -12.10 -3.48 -10.29
C GLN A 68 -12.40 -3.64 -8.80
N PHE A 69 -13.63 -3.37 -8.36
CA PHE A 69 -14.03 -3.72 -6.99
C PHE A 69 -14.01 -5.23 -6.74
N GLY A 70 -14.40 -6.04 -7.73
CA GLY A 70 -14.27 -7.50 -7.69
C GLY A 70 -12.82 -7.95 -7.52
N GLY A 71 -11.90 -7.44 -8.35
CA GLY A 71 -10.46 -7.73 -8.23
C GLY A 71 -9.87 -7.24 -6.90
N ALA A 72 -10.22 -6.04 -6.46
CA ALA A 72 -9.79 -5.49 -5.18
C ALA A 72 -10.28 -6.33 -3.99
N PHE A 73 -11.49 -6.88 -4.07
CA PHE A 73 -12.03 -7.78 -3.05
C PHE A 73 -11.24 -9.09 -2.96
N VAL A 74 -10.84 -9.67 -4.10
CA VAL A 74 -9.94 -10.83 -4.12
C VAL A 74 -8.63 -10.51 -3.41
N TYR A 75 -7.97 -9.40 -3.79
CA TYR A 75 -6.73 -8.99 -3.12
C TYR A 75 -6.92 -8.77 -1.63
N TRP A 76 -7.99 -8.09 -1.22
CA TRP A 76 -8.30 -7.85 0.19
C TRP A 76 -8.46 -9.15 0.99
N ARG A 77 -9.15 -10.14 0.42
CA ARG A 77 -9.33 -11.47 1.01
C ARG A 77 -7.97 -12.15 1.23
N PHE A 78 -7.08 -12.12 0.24
CA PHE A 78 -5.79 -12.79 0.29
C PHE A 78 -4.76 -12.03 1.16
N LEU A 79 -4.75 -10.70 1.14
CA LEU A 79 -3.93 -9.88 2.04
C LEU A 79 -4.24 -10.18 3.51
N ARG A 80 -5.54 -10.31 3.85
CA ARG A 80 -5.98 -10.69 5.19
C ARG A 80 -5.57 -12.11 5.55
N ARG A 81 -5.77 -13.07 4.65
CA ARG A 81 -5.41 -14.49 4.89
C ARG A 81 -3.92 -14.71 5.07
N ARG A 82 -3.07 -13.96 4.36
CA ARG A 82 -1.61 -14.08 4.44
C ARG A 82 -0.97 -13.14 5.47
N ASN A 83 -1.75 -12.40 6.26
CA ASN A 83 -1.25 -11.42 7.24
C ASN A 83 -0.24 -10.41 6.65
N MET A 84 -0.30 -10.15 5.34
CA MET A 84 0.62 -9.25 4.63
C MET A 84 0.29 -7.77 4.85
N LEU A 85 -0.80 -7.49 5.58
CA LEU A 85 -1.10 -6.14 6.03
C LEU A 85 -0.02 -5.71 7.03
N PRO A 86 0.57 -4.51 6.89
CA PRO A 86 1.53 -4.00 7.84
C PRO A 86 0.92 -4.03 9.25
N GLY A 87 1.39 -4.93 10.09
CA GLY A 87 1.01 -4.91 11.51
C GLY A 87 1.43 -3.56 12.10
N LYS A 88 0.69 -3.06 13.11
CA LYS A 88 0.98 -1.79 13.83
C LYS A 88 2.44 -1.63 14.31
N LYS A 89 3.24 -2.69 14.28
CA LYS A 89 4.65 -2.73 14.66
C LYS A 89 5.60 -2.20 13.58
N ALA A 90 5.26 -2.28 12.29
CA ALA A 90 6.14 -1.85 11.19
C ALA A 90 6.27 -0.32 11.13
N THR A 91 5.17 0.41 11.35
CA THR A 91 5.15 1.87 11.44
C THR A 91 5.92 2.36 12.67
N LYS A 92 5.76 1.69 13.82
CA LYS A 92 6.46 2.05 15.07
C LYS A 92 7.98 1.87 15.00
N LYS A 93 8.49 1.00 14.12
CA LYS A 93 9.95 0.76 13.98
C LYS A 93 10.63 1.91 13.23
N VAL A 94 9.98 2.53 12.24
CA VAL A 94 10.53 3.68 11.51
C VAL A 94 10.59 4.92 12.40
N ASP A 95 9.55 5.17 13.20
CA ASP A 95 9.55 6.27 14.18
C ASP A 95 10.52 6.02 15.35
N GLY A 96 10.64 4.76 15.79
CA GLY A 96 11.53 4.35 16.86
C GLY A 96 13.02 4.38 16.50
N VAL A 97 13.38 4.07 15.25
CA VAL A 97 14.77 4.11 14.76
C VAL A 97 15.28 5.54 14.71
N ASN A 98 14.48 6.49 14.22
CA ASN A 98 14.88 7.90 14.14
C ASN A 98 15.12 8.51 15.54
N GLY A 99 14.28 8.15 16.52
CA GLY A 99 14.44 8.56 17.92
C GLY A 99 15.62 7.91 18.64
N GLN A 100 15.96 6.66 18.32
CA GLN A 100 17.12 5.97 18.91
C GLN A 100 18.44 6.48 18.33
N GLU A 101 18.49 6.77 17.04
CA GLU A 101 19.69 7.28 16.37
C GLU A 101 20.02 8.72 16.85
N ALA A 102 18.99 9.57 17.00
CA ALA A 102 19.14 10.88 17.62
C ALA A 102 19.66 10.80 19.07
N ARG A 103 19.09 9.88 19.88
CA ARG A 103 19.56 9.66 21.27
C ARG A 103 21.01 9.18 21.32
N LYS A 104 21.43 8.31 20.39
CA LYS A 104 22.81 7.80 20.31
C LYS A 104 23.80 8.91 19.96
N LYS A 105 23.43 9.83 19.06
CA LYS A 105 24.24 11.00 18.70
C LYS A 105 24.38 11.98 19.87
N ILE A 106 23.28 12.27 20.58
CA ILE A 106 23.28 13.12 21.78
C ILE A 106 24.17 12.53 22.88
N ASN A 107 24.07 11.23 23.15
CA ASN A 107 24.91 10.59 24.17
C ASN A 107 26.40 10.63 23.82
N ARG A 108 26.77 10.45 22.55
CA ARG A 108 28.17 10.60 22.11
C ARG A 108 28.68 12.03 22.32
N MET A 109 27.88 13.05 21.99
CA MET A 109 28.23 14.46 22.22
C MET A 109 28.43 14.78 23.71
N LYS A 110 27.57 14.24 24.58
CA LYS A 110 27.71 14.42 26.04
C LYS A 110 29.03 13.84 26.56
N VAL A 111 29.41 12.65 26.09
CA VAL A 111 30.69 12.03 26.47
C VAL A 111 31.87 12.89 26.00
N VAL A 112 31.86 13.37 24.76
CA VAL A 112 32.92 14.25 24.23
C VAL A 112 33.04 15.54 25.04
N MET A 113 31.93 16.19 25.37
CA MET A 113 31.94 17.40 26.21
C MET A 113 32.46 17.14 27.63
N SER A 114 32.14 15.97 28.20
CA SER A 114 32.67 15.58 29.52
C SER A 114 34.20 15.44 29.50
N ILE A 115 34.75 14.85 28.44
CA ILE A 115 36.20 14.70 28.27
C ILE A 115 36.87 16.07 28.08
N LEU A 116 36.26 16.95 27.27
CA LEU A 116 36.79 18.29 27.02
C LEU A 116 36.86 19.12 28.31
N ASN A 117 35.79 19.10 29.11
CA ASN A 117 35.72 19.80 30.39
C ASN A 117 36.72 19.26 31.41
N ALA A 118 36.92 17.94 31.47
CA ALA A 118 37.91 17.32 32.35
C ALA A 118 39.35 17.73 31.98
N ASN A 119 39.67 17.79 30.68
CA ASN A 119 40.98 18.23 30.20
C ASN A 119 41.23 19.71 30.47
N LEU A 120 40.23 20.58 30.26
CA LEU A 120 40.35 22.00 30.57
C LEU A 120 40.61 22.25 32.07
N ALA A 121 39.95 21.50 32.95
CA ALA A 121 40.16 21.62 34.40
C ALA A 121 41.55 21.14 34.85
N MET A 122 42.14 20.15 34.17
CA MET A 122 43.51 19.71 34.46
C MET A 122 44.58 20.71 34.02
N MET A 123 44.35 21.47 32.93
CA MET A 123 45.31 22.48 32.47
C MET A 123 45.29 23.77 33.29
N ALA A 124 44.23 24.01 34.08
CA ALA A 124 44.08 25.21 34.91
C ALA A 124 44.68 25.07 36.33
N LYS A 125 45.32 23.93 36.63
CA LYS A 125 46.07 23.66 37.87
C LYS A 125 47.57 23.67 37.61
#